data_AF-A0A920UR93-F1
#
_entry.id   AF-A0A920UR93-F1
#
_cell.length_a   1.000
_cell.length_b   1.000
_cell.length_c   1.000
_cell.angle_alpha   90.00
_cell.angle_beta   90.00
_cell.angle_gamma   90.00
#
_symmetry.space_group_name_H-M   'P 1'
#
loop_
_entity.id
_entity.type
_entity.pdbx_description
1 polymer ?
#
loop_
_entity_poly.entity_id
_entity_poly.type
_entity_poly.pdbx_seq_one_letter_code
_entity_poly.pdbx_strand_id
1 'polypeptide(L)'
;MKTMLYILIAIVSMMAIAACSDEEETVIQETSSSMSETSSEMSIAVPSVVDIAVDDGRFTTLVTALGAADLVETLSGPGPFTVFAPTDDAFNALPEGTVEGLLEDIPALTDVLTYHVVKGSVPADLVAGLASVQTLQGDFVNISVMGSDVMLNDSKVIITDIVGSNGVVHVIDKVLLPPSDSPEPAVSLPSVVDIAVDDGRFTTLVAALGAADLVETLSGPGPFTVFAPTDDAFNALPEGTVEGLLEDIPALTDVLTYHVVSGSVLAETV
;
A
#
# COMPACT_ATOMS: atom_id res chain seq x y z
N MET A 1 45.49 0.55 -49.23
CA MET A 1 45.64 1.09 -50.61
C MET A 1 44.22 1.43 -51.09
N LYS A 2 43.71 2.66 -51.02
CA LYS A 2 44.10 3.86 -51.79
C LYS A 2 43.34 5.06 -51.15
N THR A 3 44.07 6.01 -50.56
CA THR A 3 44.30 7.41 -51.05
C THR A 3 43.07 8.32 -50.88
N MET A 4 43.07 9.24 -49.91
CA MET A 4 43.67 10.61 -49.95
C MET A 4 42.80 11.60 -50.75
N LEU A 5 42.21 12.64 -50.11
CA LEU A 5 42.83 13.94 -49.74
C LEU A 5 42.59 15.00 -50.84
N TYR A 6 41.76 16.02 -50.58
CA TYR A 6 41.82 17.42 -51.09
C TYR A 6 40.76 18.21 -50.29
N ILE A 7 41.03 19.05 -49.28
CA ILE A 7 41.85 20.27 -49.14
C ILE A 7 41.40 21.45 -50.04
N LEU A 8 41.04 22.54 -49.35
CA LEU A 8 40.96 23.98 -49.73
C LEU A 8 39.75 24.50 -50.53
N ILE A 9 38.96 25.42 -49.93
CA ILE A 9 39.03 26.88 -50.17
C ILE A 9 38.02 27.58 -49.24
N ALA A 10 38.54 28.48 -48.39
CA ALA A 10 37.77 29.50 -47.70
C ALA A 10 37.63 30.72 -48.61
N ILE A 11 36.41 31.22 -48.84
CA ILE A 11 36.16 32.62 -49.29
C ILE A 11 34.89 33.14 -48.59
N VAL A 12 35.09 34.21 -47.83
CA VAL A 12 34.13 35.13 -47.23
C VAL A 12 33.39 35.90 -48.34
N SER A 13 32.06 36.04 -48.25
CA SER A 13 31.40 37.31 -48.63
C SER A 13 29.94 37.38 -48.16
N MET A 14 29.64 38.50 -47.52
CA MET A 14 28.37 38.98 -46.98
C MET A 14 27.49 39.57 -48.09
N MET A 15 26.20 39.20 -48.19
CA MET A 15 25.14 40.14 -48.61
C MET A 15 23.74 39.58 -48.38
N ALA A 16 22.93 40.31 -47.61
CA ALA A 16 21.51 40.09 -47.42
C ALA A 16 20.71 40.78 -48.53
N ILE A 17 19.68 40.11 -49.06
CA ILE A 17 18.54 40.76 -49.74
C ILE A 17 17.27 39.94 -49.41
N ALA A 18 16.28 40.60 -48.81
CA ALA A 18 14.93 40.11 -48.60
C ALA A 18 14.10 40.23 -49.89
N ALA A 19 13.19 39.29 -50.16
CA ALA A 19 12.16 39.41 -51.17
C ALA A 19 10.87 38.65 -50.77
N CYS A 20 9.74 39.32 -50.99
CA CYS A 20 8.35 38.97 -50.66
C CYS A 20 7.66 38.10 -51.73
N SER A 21 6.60 37.36 -51.35
CA SER A 21 5.23 37.40 -51.94
C SER A 21 4.42 36.16 -51.52
N ASP A 22 3.13 36.36 -51.19
CA ASP A 22 1.95 35.60 -51.69
C ASP A 22 0.70 36.06 -50.89
N GLU A 23 -0.18 36.87 -51.52
CA GLU A 23 -1.55 36.55 -52.04
C GLU A 23 -2.66 36.72 -50.96
N GLU A 24 -3.34 37.88 -50.88
CA GLU A 24 -4.72 38.21 -51.39
C GLU A 24 -5.86 37.34 -50.80
N GLU A 25 -7.02 37.80 -50.32
CA GLU A 25 -7.74 39.08 -50.38
C GLU A 25 -8.88 39.13 -49.31
N THR A 26 -9.48 40.32 -49.20
CA THR A 26 -10.43 40.98 -48.28
C THR A 26 -11.82 40.33 -47.96
N VAL A 27 -12.30 40.44 -46.70
CA VAL A 27 -13.36 41.32 -46.11
C VAL A 27 -14.80 41.15 -46.61
N ILE A 28 -15.70 40.59 -45.77
CA ILE A 28 -17.02 41.20 -45.48
C ILE A 28 -17.58 40.72 -44.12
N GLN A 29 -18.04 41.69 -43.32
CA GLN A 29 -18.80 41.52 -42.08
C GLN A 29 -20.18 42.12 -42.36
N GLU A 30 -21.26 41.36 -42.24
CA GLU A 30 -22.62 41.89 -42.04
C GLU A 30 -23.45 40.95 -41.15
N THR A 31 -24.35 41.60 -40.43
CA THR A 31 -25.07 41.20 -39.23
C THR A 31 -26.39 40.47 -39.49
N SER A 32 -26.79 39.66 -38.50
CA SER A 32 -28.18 39.38 -38.08
C SER A 32 -29.02 38.41 -38.93
N SER A 33 -29.22 37.19 -38.42
CA SER A 33 -30.54 36.72 -37.96
C SER A 33 -30.44 35.28 -37.43
N SER A 34 -30.85 35.11 -36.17
CA SER A 34 -31.52 33.95 -35.58
C SER A 34 -31.81 32.75 -36.50
N MET A 35 -31.29 31.56 -36.16
CA MET A 35 -32.06 30.49 -35.50
C MET A 35 -31.21 29.23 -35.31
N SER A 36 -31.21 28.76 -34.06
CA SER A 36 -30.98 27.39 -33.59
C SER A 36 -30.84 26.31 -34.66
N GLU A 37 -29.67 25.67 -34.70
CA GLU A 37 -29.57 24.20 -34.68
C GLU A 37 -28.34 23.81 -33.86
N THR A 38 -28.57 22.98 -32.85
CA THR A 38 -27.58 22.32 -32.01
C THR A 38 -26.69 21.46 -32.90
N SER A 39 -25.50 21.96 -33.21
CA SER A 39 -24.38 21.15 -33.68
C SER A 39 -23.70 20.60 -32.44
N SER A 40 -24.01 19.36 -32.08
CA SER A 40 -23.21 18.60 -31.12
C SER A 40 -21.83 18.37 -31.73
N GLU A 41 -20.88 19.24 -31.42
CA GLU A 41 -19.47 18.93 -31.56
C GLU A 41 -19.16 17.79 -30.59
N MET A 42 -19.07 16.58 -31.14
CA MET A 42 -18.54 15.41 -30.44
C MET A 42 -17.03 15.63 -30.27
N SER A 43 -16.64 16.29 -29.19
CA SER A 43 -15.29 16.22 -28.69
C SER A 43 -15.00 14.76 -28.34
N ILE A 44 -14.01 14.15 -29.00
CA ILE A 44 -13.47 12.87 -28.53
C ILE A 44 -12.61 13.21 -27.30
N ALA A 45 -13.28 13.46 -26.18
CA ALA A 45 -12.65 13.44 -24.87
C ALA A 45 -12.35 11.97 -24.59
N VAL A 46 -11.06 11.61 -24.54
CA VAL A 46 -10.67 10.28 -24.07
C VAL A 46 -11.23 10.16 -22.63
N PRO A 47 -12.05 9.13 -22.33
CA PRO A 47 -12.68 8.99 -21.02
C PRO A 47 -11.61 8.89 -19.94
N SER A 48 -11.86 9.48 -18.77
CA SER A 48 -10.99 9.32 -17.61
C SER A 48 -11.01 7.87 -17.13
N VAL A 49 -10.06 7.50 -16.27
CA VAL A 49 -10.06 6.19 -15.61
C VAL A 49 -11.41 5.90 -14.90
N VAL A 50 -12.04 6.92 -14.32
CA VAL A 50 -13.34 6.78 -13.67
C VAL A 50 -14.46 6.58 -14.70
N ASP A 51 -14.46 7.33 -15.80
CA ASP A 51 -15.48 7.19 -16.85
C ASP A 51 -15.43 5.80 -17.50
N ILE A 52 -14.22 5.25 -17.70
CA ILE A 52 -14.02 3.87 -18.19
C ILE A 52 -14.65 2.86 -17.22
N ALA A 53 -14.47 3.05 -15.92
CA ALA A 53 -15.04 2.15 -14.92
C ALA A 53 -16.58 2.23 -14.89
N VAL A 54 -17.15 3.42 -15.10
CA VAL A 54 -18.59 3.64 -15.17
C VAL A 54 -19.20 3.00 -16.42
N ASP A 55 -18.56 3.16 -17.58
CA ASP A 55 -19.08 2.69 -18.87
C ASP A 55 -19.01 1.16 -19.04
N ASP A 56 -18.06 0.51 -18.36
CA ASP A 56 -17.82 -0.93 -18.48
C ASP A 56 -18.85 -1.79 -17.70
N GLY A 57 -19.47 -1.22 -16.66
CA GLY A 57 -20.55 -1.85 -15.91
C GLY A 57 -20.15 -3.00 -14.97
N ARG A 58 -18.88 -3.45 -14.99
CA ARG A 58 -18.33 -4.49 -14.09
C ARG A 58 -17.71 -3.96 -12.80
N PHE A 59 -17.78 -2.64 -12.61
CA PHE A 59 -17.14 -1.91 -11.50
C PHE A 59 -18.16 -1.11 -10.68
N THR A 60 -19.42 -1.55 -10.65
CA THR A 60 -20.52 -0.78 -10.03
C THR A 60 -20.28 -0.57 -8.53
N THR A 61 -19.71 -1.56 -7.86
CA THR A 61 -19.33 -1.50 -6.44
C THR A 61 -18.18 -0.51 -6.23
N LEU A 62 -17.16 -0.54 -7.10
CA LEU A 62 -16.01 0.35 -7.03
C LEU A 62 -16.41 1.82 -7.24
N VAL A 63 -17.27 2.12 -8.21
CA VAL A 63 -17.76 3.48 -8.47
C VAL A 63 -18.55 4.01 -7.26
N THR A 64 -19.36 3.16 -6.65
CA THR A 64 -20.10 3.52 -5.42
C THR A 64 -19.13 3.82 -4.26
N ALA A 65 -18.10 2.99 -4.08
CA ALA A 65 -17.06 3.20 -3.07
C ALA A 65 -16.26 4.49 -3.30
N LEU A 66 -15.86 4.77 -4.54
CA LEU A 66 -15.16 6.00 -4.92
C LEU A 66 -16.01 7.25 -4.65
N GLY A 67 -17.32 7.18 -4.88
CA GLY A 67 -18.25 8.25 -4.58
C GLY A 67 -18.42 8.47 -3.07
N ALA A 68 -18.45 7.40 -2.27
CA ALA A 68 -18.54 7.49 -0.82
C ALA A 68 -17.26 8.06 -0.18
N ALA A 69 -16.08 7.75 -0.74
CA ALA A 69 -14.78 8.22 -0.26
C ALA A 69 -14.34 9.57 -0.85
N ASP A 70 -15.17 10.22 -1.68
CA ASP A 70 -14.85 11.49 -2.36
C ASP A 70 -13.52 11.46 -3.17
N LEU A 71 -13.17 10.29 -3.71
CA LEU A 71 -11.92 10.08 -4.46
C LEU A 71 -12.10 10.30 -5.97
N VAL A 72 -13.33 10.48 -6.44
CA VAL A 72 -13.65 10.70 -7.86
C VAL A 72 -12.92 11.92 -8.42
N GLU A 73 -12.89 13.03 -7.69
CA GLU A 73 -12.20 14.25 -8.14
C GLU A 73 -10.67 14.04 -8.21
N THR A 74 -10.11 13.32 -7.24
CA THR A 74 -8.68 13.01 -7.19
C THR A 74 -8.25 12.12 -8.35
N LEU A 75 -9.00 11.05 -8.61
CA LEU A 75 -8.73 10.11 -9.70
C LEU A 75 -9.13 10.64 -11.08
N SER A 76 -9.89 11.72 -11.15
CA SER A 76 -10.17 12.48 -12.38
C SER A 76 -9.18 13.62 -12.61
N GLY A 77 -8.28 13.87 -11.64
CA GLY A 77 -7.27 14.91 -11.70
C GLY A 77 -6.19 14.68 -12.77
N PRO A 78 -5.27 15.65 -12.97
CA PRO A 78 -4.19 15.54 -13.93
C PRO A 78 -3.24 14.39 -13.53
N GLY A 79 -3.29 13.31 -14.32
CA GLY A 79 -2.48 12.11 -14.15
C GLY A 79 -1.01 12.27 -14.57
N PRO A 80 -0.21 11.19 -14.51
CA PRO A 80 -0.66 9.80 -14.69
C PRO A 80 -0.95 9.03 -13.40
N PHE A 81 -2.04 8.27 -13.40
CA PHE A 81 -2.39 7.28 -12.37
C PHE A 81 -2.44 5.87 -12.96
N THR A 82 -2.15 4.86 -12.14
CA THR A 82 -2.42 3.46 -12.48
C THR A 82 -3.40 2.93 -11.45
N VAL A 83 -4.56 2.44 -11.90
CA VAL A 83 -5.62 1.96 -11.01
C VAL A 83 -5.81 0.47 -11.20
N PHE A 84 -5.67 -0.28 -10.11
CA PHE A 84 -6.01 -1.69 -10.05
C PHE A 84 -7.51 -1.80 -9.71
N ALA A 85 -8.35 -2.07 -10.70
CA ALA A 85 -9.79 -2.09 -10.55
C ALA A 85 -10.30 -3.53 -10.30
N PRO A 86 -10.74 -3.88 -9.08
CA PRO A 86 -11.37 -5.17 -8.82
C PRO A 86 -12.76 -5.23 -9.48
N THR A 87 -13.07 -6.38 -10.06
CA THR A 87 -14.41 -6.65 -10.61
C THR A 87 -15.47 -6.77 -9.51
N ASP A 88 -16.75 -6.62 -9.83
CA ASP A 88 -17.84 -6.87 -8.86
C ASP A 88 -17.78 -8.31 -8.29
N ASP A 89 -17.31 -9.29 -9.07
CA ASP A 89 -17.06 -10.66 -8.58
C ASP A 89 -15.95 -10.72 -7.52
N ALA A 90 -14.94 -9.87 -7.62
CA ALA A 90 -13.87 -9.75 -6.63
C ALA A 90 -14.39 -9.23 -5.28
N PHE A 91 -15.34 -8.28 -5.31
CA PHE A 91 -16.02 -7.79 -4.10
C PHE A 91 -16.93 -8.86 -3.50
N ASN A 92 -17.64 -9.62 -4.34
CA ASN A 92 -18.49 -10.73 -3.88
C ASN A 92 -17.68 -11.91 -3.32
N ALA A 93 -16.40 -12.04 -3.69
CA ALA A 93 -15.49 -13.05 -3.16
C ALA A 93 -14.97 -12.71 -1.74
N LEU A 94 -15.17 -11.47 -1.26
CA LEU A 94 -14.84 -11.11 0.10
C LEU A 94 -15.84 -11.74 1.09
N PRO A 95 -15.43 -11.99 2.34
CA PRO A 95 -16.35 -12.44 3.38
C PRO A 95 -17.54 -11.49 3.53
N GLU A 96 -18.73 -12.06 3.77
CA GLU A 96 -19.93 -11.27 4.05
C GLU A 96 -19.68 -10.33 5.25
N GLY A 97 -20.05 -9.06 5.11
CA GLY A 97 -19.80 -8.01 6.10
C GLY A 97 -18.52 -7.20 5.90
N THR A 98 -17.56 -7.64 5.07
CA THR A 98 -16.33 -6.85 4.82
C THR A 98 -16.61 -5.58 4.04
N VAL A 99 -17.40 -5.65 2.96
CA VAL A 99 -17.75 -4.48 2.15
C VAL A 99 -18.63 -3.51 2.95
N GLU A 100 -19.57 -4.03 3.74
CA GLU A 100 -20.45 -3.24 4.60
C GLU A 100 -19.64 -2.50 5.67
N GLY A 101 -18.71 -3.19 6.34
CA GLY A 101 -17.81 -2.56 7.31
C GLY A 101 -16.92 -1.47 6.69
N LEU A 102 -16.43 -1.68 5.45
CA LEU A 102 -15.69 -0.65 4.72
C LEU A 102 -16.58 0.54 4.33
N LEU A 103 -17.83 0.32 3.94
CA LEU A 103 -18.76 1.42 3.62
C LEU A 103 -19.18 2.22 4.88
N GLU A 104 -19.18 1.59 6.05
CA GLU A 104 -19.43 2.26 7.33
C GLU A 104 -18.19 3.05 7.82
N ASP A 105 -16.98 2.61 7.47
CA ASP A 105 -15.71 3.25 7.84
C ASP A 105 -15.06 3.96 6.62
N ILE A 106 -15.45 5.22 6.41
CA ILE A 106 -14.93 6.06 5.31
C ILE A 106 -13.39 6.19 5.32
N PRO A 107 -12.71 6.39 6.47
CA PRO A 107 -11.25 6.32 6.53
C PRO A 107 -10.68 5.00 5.98
N ALA A 108 -11.17 3.85 6.46
CA ALA A 108 -10.70 2.55 5.98
C ALA A 108 -11.00 2.33 4.49
N LEU A 109 -12.16 2.79 4.01
CA LEU A 109 -12.50 2.75 2.59
C LEU A 109 -11.52 3.57 1.75
N THR A 110 -11.16 4.76 2.21
CA THR A 110 -10.21 5.65 1.53
C THR A 110 -8.84 5.00 1.44
N ASP A 111 -8.38 4.35 2.51
CA ASP A 111 -7.11 3.62 2.53
C ASP A 111 -7.12 2.44 1.56
N VAL A 112 -8.19 1.65 1.53
CA VAL A 112 -8.35 0.54 0.57
C VAL A 112 -8.34 1.08 -0.87
N LEU A 113 -9.10 2.13 -1.16
CA LEU A 113 -9.18 2.69 -2.51
C LEU A 113 -7.85 3.31 -2.95
N THR A 114 -7.13 3.99 -2.06
CA THR A 114 -5.80 4.54 -2.36
C THR A 114 -4.72 3.47 -2.45
N TYR A 115 -4.90 2.31 -1.82
CA TYR A 115 -4.03 1.13 -2.01
C TYR A 115 -4.17 0.51 -3.41
N HIS A 116 -5.34 0.60 -4.03
CA HIS A 116 -5.54 0.18 -5.42
C HIS A 116 -4.97 1.19 -6.45
N VAL A 117 -4.56 2.37 -6.00
CA VAL A 117 -4.10 3.44 -6.88
C VAL A 117 -2.60 3.60 -6.73
N VAL A 118 -1.90 3.65 -7.85
CA VAL A 118 -0.46 3.95 -7.91
C VAL A 118 -0.27 5.30 -8.59
N LYS A 119 0.58 6.13 -8.00
CA LYS A 119 1.01 7.39 -8.61
C LYS A 119 2.06 7.11 -9.69
N GLY A 120 1.72 7.36 -10.94
CA GLY A 120 2.57 7.06 -12.10
C GLY A 120 1.85 6.22 -13.14
N SER A 121 2.40 6.20 -14.35
CA SER A 121 1.96 5.27 -15.40
C SER A 121 2.83 4.01 -15.33
N VAL A 122 2.23 2.90 -14.90
CA VAL A 122 2.88 1.59 -14.84
C VAL A 122 2.13 0.67 -15.82
N PRO A 123 2.53 0.64 -17.10
CA PRO A 123 2.00 -0.32 -18.06
C PRO A 123 2.40 -1.75 -17.67
N ALA A 124 1.69 -2.75 -18.19
CA ALA A 124 1.89 -4.15 -17.84
C ALA A 124 3.35 -4.62 -18.04
N ASP A 125 4.02 -4.11 -19.07
CA ASP A 125 5.43 -4.39 -19.36
C ASP A 125 6.35 -3.96 -18.21
N LEU A 126 6.05 -2.84 -17.55
CA LEU A 126 6.77 -2.40 -16.36
C LEU A 126 6.31 -3.14 -15.12
N VAL A 127 5.01 -3.42 -14.97
CA VAL A 127 4.48 -4.22 -13.85
C VAL A 127 5.18 -5.58 -13.79
N ALA A 128 5.28 -6.30 -14.92
CA ALA A 128 5.90 -7.62 -14.98
C ALA A 128 7.41 -7.62 -14.69
N GLY A 129 8.10 -6.48 -14.81
CA GLY A 129 9.52 -6.32 -14.53
C GLY A 129 9.84 -5.83 -13.12
N LEU A 130 8.84 -5.41 -12.35
CA LEU A 130 8.99 -4.88 -10.99
C LEU A 130 8.73 -5.98 -9.95
N ALA A 131 9.46 -5.94 -8.84
CA ALA A 131 9.19 -6.82 -7.69
C ALA A 131 8.03 -6.29 -6.82
N SER A 132 7.88 -4.96 -6.76
CA SER A 132 6.85 -4.29 -5.97
C SER A 132 6.57 -2.89 -6.52
N VAL A 133 5.38 -2.37 -6.27
CA VAL A 133 4.97 -1.01 -6.64
C VAL A 133 4.44 -0.26 -5.42
N GLN A 134 4.84 1.01 -5.28
CA GLN A 134 4.35 1.86 -4.19
C GLN A 134 2.98 2.43 -4.55
N THR A 135 2.01 2.27 -3.66
CA THR A 135 0.64 2.78 -3.80
C THR A 135 0.53 4.23 -3.34
N LEU A 136 -0.62 4.86 -3.59
CA LEU A 136 -0.90 6.22 -3.15
C LEU A 136 -1.09 6.30 -1.62
N GLN A 137 -1.54 5.20 -1.00
CA GLN A 137 -1.65 5.06 0.45
C GLN A 137 -0.27 5.13 1.12
N GLY A 138 0.77 4.59 0.48
CA GLY A 138 2.16 4.60 0.96
C GLY A 138 2.80 3.21 0.99
N ASP A 139 1.98 2.18 1.13
CA ASP A 139 2.37 0.77 1.16
C ASP A 139 2.73 0.22 -0.22
N PHE A 140 3.42 -0.92 -0.20
CA PHE A 140 3.86 -1.63 -1.40
C PHE A 140 2.93 -2.79 -1.74
N VAL A 141 2.58 -2.92 -3.01
CA VAL A 141 1.96 -4.12 -3.59
C VAL A 141 3.08 -4.97 -4.20
N ASN A 142 3.18 -6.23 -3.79
CA ASN A 142 4.14 -7.17 -4.37
C ASN A 142 3.62 -7.67 -5.71
N ILE A 143 4.53 -7.74 -6.68
CA ILE A 143 4.22 -8.22 -8.03
C ILE A 143 4.99 -9.52 -8.24
N SER A 144 4.30 -10.58 -8.64
CA SER A 144 4.93 -11.83 -9.04
C SER A 144 4.37 -12.32 -10.37
N VAL A 145 5.25 -12.81 -11.23
CA VAL A 145 4.87 -13.32 -12.55
C VAL A 145 4.92 -14.84 -12.51
N MET A 146 3.77 -15.47 -12.66
CA MET A 146 3.64 -16.93 -12.72
C MET A 146 3.29 -17.35 -14.15
N GLY A 147 4.33 -17.61 -14.94
CA GLY A 147 4.16 -17.98 -16.36
C GLY A 147 3.73 -16.78 -17.21
N SER A 148 2.49 -16.81 -17.71
CA SER A 148 1.89 -15.69 -18.45
C SER A 148 1.00 -14.80 -17.59
N ASP A 149 0.76 -15.17 -16.34
CA ASP A 149 -0.13 -14.44 -15.43
C ASP A 149 0.68 -13.53 -14.51
N VAL A 150 0.19 -12.30 -14.34
CA VAL A 150 0.73 -11.33 -13.37
C VAL A 150 -0.14 -11.39 -12.11
N MET A 151 0.51 -11.60 -10.97
CA MET A 151 -0.09 -11.64 -9.65
C MET A 151 0.31 -10.39 -8.87
N LEU A 152 -0.66 -9.74 -8.24
CA LEU A 152 -0.50 -8.61 -7.32
C LEU A 152 -0.89 -9.09 -5.93
N ASN A 153 0.09 -9.29 -5.05
CA ASN A 153 -0.06 -10.06 -3.82
C ASN A 153 -0.70 -11.44 -4.13
N ASP A 154 -1.96 -11.65 -3.74
CA ASP A 154 -2.75 -12.87 -4.01
C ASP A 154 -3.83 -12.70 -5.10
N SER A 155 -3.82 -11.56 -5.80
CA SER A 155 -4.81 -11.16 -6.81
C SER A 155 -4.26 -11.33 -8.23
N LYS A 156 -5.04 -11.93 -9.13
CA LYS A 156 -4.69 -12.08 -10.54
C LYS A 156 -5.13 -10.88 -11.35
N VAL A 157 -4.22 -10.37 -12.17
CA VAL A 157 -4.58 -9.39 -13.19
C VAL A 157 -5.24 -10.11 -14.37
N ILE A 158 -6.52 -9.81 -14.62
CA ILE A 158 -7.33 -10.42 -15.68
C ILE A 158 -7.15 -9.66 -17.00
N ILE A 159 -7.16 -8.32 -16.93
CA ILE A 159 -7.06 -7.44 -18.10
C ILE A 159 -6.05 -6.35 -17.76
N THR A 160 -5.08 -6.13 -18.64
CA THR A 160 -4.07 -5.08 -18.47
C THR A 160 -4.21 -3.98 -19.51
N ASP A 161 -3.54 -2.86 -19.27
CA ASP A 161 -3.28 -1.79 -20.26
C ASP A 161 -4.53 -1.11 -20.84
N ILE A 162 -5.57 -0.94 -20.02
CA ILE A 162 -6.72 -0.13 -20.40
C ILE A 162 -6.33 1.34 -20.27
N VAL A 163 -6.07 2.01 -21.40
CA VAL A 163 -5.58 3.40 -21.42
C VAL A 163 -6.73 4.38 -21.23
N GLY A 164 -6.68 5.15 -20.15
CA GLY A 164 -7.53 6.32 -19.92
C GLY A 164 -6.80 7.63 -20.21
N SER A 165 -7.53 8.74 -20.24
CA SER A 165 -6.94 10.07 -20.52
C SER A 165 -5.92 10.53 -19.49
N ASN A 166 -6.03 10.03 -18.26
CA ASN A 166 -5.20 10.40 -17.12
C ASN A 166 -4.50 9.20 -16.47
N GLY A 167 -4.44 8.04 -17.12
CA GLY A 167 -3.86 6.86 -16.51
C GLY A 167 -4.04 5.54 -17.25
N VAL A 168 -3.73 4.46 -16.55
CA VAL A 168 -3.91 3.07 -17.00
C VAL A 168 -4.75 2.32 -15.97
N VAL A 169 -5.71 1.52 -16.42
CA VAL A 169 -6.50 0.63 -15.57
C VAL A 169 -6.07 -0.81 -15.81
N HIS A 170 -5.84 -1.54 -14.72
CA HIS A 170 -5.58 -2.97 -14.71
C HIS A 170 -6.70 -3.65 -13.92
N VAL A 171 -7.41 -4.58 -14.54
CA VAL A 171 -8.53 -5.28 -13.94
C VAL A 171 -8.03 -6.50 -13.17
N ILE A 172 -8.48 -6.63 -11.93
CA ILE A 172 -8.05 -7.71 -11.03
C ILE A 172 -9.23 -8.57 -10.54
N ASP A 173 -8.93 -9.82 -10.18
CA ASP A 173 -9.94 -10.80 -9.74
C ASP A 173 -10.21 -10.80 -8.22
N LYS A 174 -9.37 -10.13 -7.44
CA LYS A 174 -9.54 -9.95 -5.98
C LYS A 174 -9.26 -8.53 -5.54
N VAL A 175 -9.99 -8.06 -4.54
CA VAL A 175 -9.77 -6.76 -3.89
C VAL A 175 -8.44 -6.81 -3.12
N LEU A 176 -7.59 -5.81 -3.35
CA LEU A 176 -6.36 -5.58 -2.61
C LEU A 176 -6.69 -4.88 -1.30
N LEU A 177 -6.55 -5.60 -0.20
CA LEU A 177 -6.63 -4.98 1.12
C LEU A 177 -5.21 -4.54 1.52
N PRO A 178 -5.02 -3.27 1.90
CA PRO A 178 -3.74 -2.84 2.45
C PRO A 178 -3.45 -3.72 3.67
N PRO A 179 -2.18 -4.14 3.87
CA PRO A 179 -1.79 -4.64 5.18
C PRO A 179 -2.17 -3.52 6.14
N SER A 180 -3.11 -3.78 7.04
CA SER A 180 -3.64 -2.70 7.85
C SER A 180 -2.48 -2.09 8.62
N ASP A 181 -2.24 -0.81 8.38
CA ASP A 181 -1.50 0.11 9.26
C ASP A 181 -2.49 0.76 10.26
N SER A 182 -3.71 0.22 10.40
CA SER A 182 -4.14 -0.03 11.78
C SER A 182 -3.02 -0.88 12.35
N PRO A 183 -2.42 -0.59 13.51
CA PRO A 183 -1.60 -1.62 14.13
C PRO A 183 -2.44 -2.88 14.00
N GLU A 184 -1.92 -3.90 13.31
CA GLU A 184 -2.47 -5.23 13.47
C GLU A 184 -2.75 -5.33 14.97
N PRO A 185 -3.89 -5.86 15.45
CA PRO A 185 -3.88 -6.30 16.84
C PRO A 185 -2.74 -7.28 16.84
N ALA A 186 -1.55 -6.78 17.25
CA ALA A 186 -0.27 -7.41 17.05
C ALA A 186 -0.58 -8.79 17.47
N VAL A 187 -0.54 -9.76 16.52
CA VAL A 187 -1.03 -11.13 16.70
C VAL A 187 -0.92 -11.34 18.18
N SER A 188 -2.04 -11.35 18.94
CA SER A 188 -1.94 -11.21 20.41
C SER A 188 -1.32 -12.50 20.87
N LEU A 189 -0.02 -12.59 20.61
CA LEU A 189 0.93 -13.52 21.05
C LEU A 189 0.76 -13.25 22.52
N PRO A 190 0.26 -14.27 23.24
CA PRO A 190 0.10 -14.15 24.67
C PRO A 190 1.36 -13.47 25.19
N SER A 191 1.19 -12.43 26.01
CA SER A 191 2.35 -11.77 26.61
C SER A 191 3.22 -12.83 27.26
N VAL A 192 4.47 -12.49 27.58
CA VAL A 192 5.34 -13.45 28.29
C VAL A 192 4.65 -14.00 29.55
N VAL A 193 3.82 -13.18 30.19
CA VAL A 193 3.00 -13.57 31.35
C VAL A 193 1.87 -14.52 30.95
N ASP A 194 1.14 -14.24 29.88
CA ASP A 194 0.05 -15.11 29.41
C ASP A 194 0.58 -16.49 28.97
N ILE A 195 1.74 -16.55 28.30
CA ILE A 195 2.41 -17.82 27.96
C ILE A 195 2.77 -18.60 29.22
N ALA A 196 3.28 -17.91 30.24
CA ALA A 196 3.68 -18.53 31.49
C ALA A 196 2.48 -19.10 32.27
N VAL A 197 1.34 -18.41 32.22
CA VAL A 197 0.07 -18.86 32.82
C VAL A 197 -0.47 -20.09 32.08
N ASP A 198 -0.47 -20.06 30.75
CA ASP A 198 -1.01 -21.14 29.91
C ASP A 198 -0.17 -22.43 29.97
N ASP A 199 1.15 -22.34 30.06
CA ASP A 199 2.05 -23.50 30.14
C ASP A 199 1.94 -24.24 31.48
N GLY A 200 1.63 -23.52 32.57
CA GLY A 200 1.37 -24.09 33.89
C GLY A 200 2.61 -24.59 34.66
N ARG A 201 3.83 -24.47 34.11
CA ARG A 201 5.09 -24.81 34.82
C ARG A 201 5.80 -23.62 35.46
N PHE A 202 5.19 -22.43 35.40
CA PHE A 202 5.73 -21.16 35.87
C PHE A 202 4.86 -20.53 36.97
N THR A 203 4.12 -21.35 37.72
CA THR A 203 3.13 -20.86 38.69
C THR A 203 3.77 -20.03 39.80
N THR A 204 4.96 -20.43 40.26
CA THR A 204 5.75 -19.70 41.26
C THR A 204 6.24 -18.36 40.71
N LEU A 205 6.66 -18.33 39.44
CA LEU A 205 7.12 -17.12 38.77
C LEU A 205 6.00 -16.09 38.61
N VAL A 206 4.82 -16.53 38.16
CA VAL A 206 3.65 -15.63 38.00
C VAL A 206 3.24 -15.03 39.35
N ALA A 207 3.25 -15.81 40.43
CA ALA A 207 2.98 -15.31 41.78
C ALA A 207 4.02 -14.27 42.22
N ALA A 208 5.31 -14.52 41.96
CA ALA A 208 6.40 -13.61 42.26
C ALA A 208 6.33 -12.30 41.45
N LEU A 209 6.02 -12.38 40.15
CA LEU A 209 5.82 -11.22 39.28
C LEU A 209 4.65 -10.36 39.75
N GLY A 210 3.56 -10.99 40.22
CA GLY A 210 2.42 -10.29 40.82
C GLY A 210 2.77 -9.60 42.13
N ALA A 211 3.58 -10.23 42.99
CA ALA A 211 4.05 -9.61 44.24
C ALA A 211 5.01 -8.42 44.00
N ALA A 212 5.80 -8.48 42.93
CA ALA A 212 6.77 -7.45 42.55
C ALA A 212 6.20 -6.34 41.63
N ASP A 213 4.91 -6.42 41.27
CA ASP A 213 4.23 -5.48 40.36
C ASP A 213 4.92 -5.34 38.98
N LEU A 214 5.57 -6.42 38.51
CA LEU A 214 6.29 -6.45 37.24
C LEU A 214 5.43 -6.93 36.06
N VAL A 215 4.20 -7.40 36.33
CA VAL A 215 3.28 -7.93 35.31
C VAL A 215 2.98 -6.87 34.25
N GLU A 216 2.66 -5.63 34.65
CA GLU A 216 2.39 -4.55 33.70
C GLU A 216 3.61 -4.21 32.84
N THR A 217 4.81 -4.25 33.44
CA THR A 217 6.07 -3.94 32.74
C THR A 217 6.40 -5.01 31.70
N LEU A 218 6.25 -6.29 32.03
CA LEU A 218 6.51 -7.41 31.11
C LEU A 218 5.40 -7.65 30.09
N SER A 219 4.20 -7.12 30.35
CA SER A 219 3.09 -7.10 29.40
C SER A 219 3.12 -5.84 28.51
N GLY A 220 4.05 -4.90 28.76
CA GLY A 220 4.20 -3.67 28.01
C GLY A 220 4.83 -3.85 26.62
N PRO A 221 4.81 -2.79 25.78
CA PRO A 221 5.35 -2.85 24.43
C PRO A 221 6.88 -2.88 24.46
N GLY A 222 7.48 -4.00 24.07
CA GLY A 222 8.92 -4.09 23.86
C GLY A 222 9.35 -5.48 23.39
N PRO A 223 10.50 -5.60 22.69
CA PRO A 223 11.17 -6.87 22.62
C PRO A 223 11.82 -7.14 23.98
N PHE A 224 11.28 -8.09 24.73
CA PHE A 224 11.88 -8.62 25.96
C PHE A 224 12.23 -10.09 25.76
N THR A 225 13.39 -10.49 26.27
CA THR A 225 13.74 -11.91 26.41
C THR A 225 13.74 -12.24 27.89
N VAL A 226 12.83 -13.12 28.31
CA VAL A 226 12.71 -13.55 29.71
C VAL A 226 13.23 -14.97 29.84
N PHE A 227 14.25 -15.15 30.68
CA PHE A 227 14.75 -16.45 31.09
C PHE A 227 13.89 -16.98 32.24
N ALA A 228 12.69 -17.48 31.92
CA ALA A 228 11.72 -17.91 32.92
C ALA A 228 12.18 -19.19 33.66
N PRO A 229 12.49 -19.13 34.97
CA PRO A 229 12.78 -20.32 35.76
C PRO A 229 11.50 -21.16 35.96
N THR A 230 11.60 -22.48 35.79
CA THR A 230 10.50 -23.40 36.04
C THR A 230 10.26 -23.60 37.54
N ASP A 231 9.08 -24.11 37.91
CA ASP A 231 8.77 -24.46 39.31
C ASP A 231 9.78 -25.46 39.92
N ASP A 232 10.35 -26.37 39.11
CA ASP A 232 11.45 -27.26 39.54
C ASP A 232 12.73 -26.48 39.93
N ALA A 233 13.03 -25.38 39.24
CA ALA A 233 14.18 -24.54 39.58
C ALA A 233 13.98 -23.82 40.91
N PHE A 234 12.74 -23.39 41.22
CA PHE A 234 12.41 -22.85 42.53
C PHE A 234 12.48 -23.91 43.63
N ASN A 235 12.02 -25.13 43.37
CA ASN A 235 12.08 -26.25 44.33
C ASN A 235 13.52 -26.72 44.62
N ALA A 236 14.46 -26.48 43.70
CA ALA A 236 15.87 -26.78 43.91
C ALA A 236 16.58 -25.78 44.83
N LEU A 237 15.96 -24.64 45.14
CA LEU A 237 16.50 -23.66 46.09
C LEU A 237 16.41 -24.20 47.53
N PRO A 238 17.32 -23.78 48.43
CA PRO A 238 17.21 -24.10 49.84
C PRO A 238 15.87 -23.64 50.44
N GLU A 239 15.26 -24.48 51.28
CA GLU A 239 14.03 -24.14 52.01
C GLU A 239 14.19 -22.79 52.75
N GLY A 240 13.18 -21.90 52.66
CA GLY A 240 13.24 -20.55 53.21
C GLY A 240 13.70 -19.46 52.23
N THR A 241 14.27 -19.82 51.07
CA THR A 241 14.79 -18.82 50.12
C THR A 241 13.66 -18.09 49.40
N VAL A 242 12.64 -18.82 48.94
CA VAL A 242 11.50 -18.22 48.21
C VAL A 242 10.63 -17.42 49.17
N GLU A 243 10.37 -17.91 50.39
CA GLU A 243 9.66 -17.12 51.40
C GLU A 243 10.43 -15.84 51.76
N GLY A 244 11.75 -15.92 51.92
CA GLY A 244 12.58 -14.74 52.19
C GLY A 244 12.55 -13.71 51.06
N LEU A 245 12.50 -14.15 49.80
CA LEU A 245 12.34 -13.25 48.65
C LEU A 245 10.93 -12.64 48.58
N LEU A 246 9.88 -13.39 48.93
CA LEU A 246 8.52 -12.84 48.99
C LEU A 246 8.33 -11.82 50.12
N GLU A 247 9.12 -11.93 51.20
CA GLU A 247 9.17 -10.93 52.28
C GLU A 247 9.99 -9.68 51.90
N ASP A 248 11.00 -9.82 51.05
CA ASP A 248 11.88 -8.75 50.56
C ASP A 248 11.58 -8.41 49.09
N ILE A 249 10.52 -7.62 48.89
CA ILE A 249 10.07 -7.19 47.55
C ILE A 249 11.19 -6.52 46.73
N PRO A 250 12.01 -5.60 47.27
CA PRO A 250 13.15 -5.06 46.54
C PRO A 250 14.13 -6.13 46.03
N ALA A 251 14.52 -7.08 46.88
CA ALA A 251 15.43 -8.15 46.47
C ALA A 251 14.77 -9.07 45.42
N LEU A 252 13.48 -9.34 45.54
CA LEU A 252 12.72 -10.10 44.55
C LEU A 252 12.69 -9.40 43.19
N THR A 253 12.43 -8.10 43.17
CA THR A 253 12.44 -7.30 41.94
C THR A 253 13.81 -7.32 41.27
N ASP A 254 14.90 -7.21 42.03
CA ASP A 254 16.26 -7.29 41.50
C ASP A 254 16.56 -8.68 40.88
N VAL A 255 16.12 -9.76 41.52
CA VAL A 255 16.28 -11.12 40.97
C VAL A 255 15.43 -11.30 39.71
N LEU A 256 14.18 -10.84 39.69
CA LEU A 256 13.29 -10.99 38.55
C LEU A 256 13.79 -10.18 37.35
N THR A 257 14.22 -8.94 37.57
CA THR A 257 14.81 -8.10 36.51
C THR A 257 16.12 -8.65 35.97
N TYR A 258 16.89 -9.42 36.76
CA TYR A 258 18.09 -10.11 36.27
C TYR A 258 17.78 -11.19 35.22
N HIS A 259 16.59 -11.79 35.26
CA HIS A 259 16.14 -12.79 34.29
C HIS A 259 15.54 -12.16 33.02
N VAL A 260 15.39 -10.83 32.99
CA VAL A 260 14.79 -10.09 31.88
C VAL A 260 15.88 -9.32 31.16
N VAL A 261 16.05 -9.60 29.88
CA VAL A 261 16.99 -8.88 29.01
C VAL A 261 16.19 -8.04 28.02
N SER A 262 16.59 -6.77 27.88
CA SER A 262 16.05 -5.89 26.86
C SER A 262 16.53 -6.32 25.47
N GLY A 263 15.62 -6.49 24.53
CA GLY A 263 15.88 -6.98 23.18
C GLY A 263 15.41 -8.42 22.96
N SER A 264 15.27 -8.81 21.69
CA SER A 264 14.95 -10.17 21.28
C SER A 264 16.24 -10.95 21.02
N VAL A 265 16.56 -11.90 21.89
CA VAL A 265 17.73 -12.77 21.72
C VAL A 265 17.25 -14.14 21.28
N LEU A 266 17.47 -14.46 20.00
CA LEU A 266 17.16 -15.77 19.45
C LEU A 266 18.30 -16.75 19.78
N ALA A 267 17.94 -18.00 20.09
CA ALA A 267 18.90 -19.06 20.41
C ALA A 267 19.93 -19.33 19.30
N GLU A 268 19.62 -18.96 18.05
CA GLU A 268 20.53 -19.08 16.91
C GLU A 268 21.65 -18.03 16.89
N THR A 269 21.52 -16.95 17.67
CA THR A 269 22.45 -15.81 17.70
C THR A 269 23.36 -15.82 18.93
N VAL A 270 23.18 -16.76 19.87
CA VAL A 270 23.95 -16.90 21.12
C VAL A 270 24.86 -18.13 21.16
#